data_AF-A0A842MS03-F1
#
_entry.id   AF-A0A842MS03-F1
#
_cell.length_a   1.000
_cell.length_b   1.000
_cell.length_c   1.000
_cell.angle_alpha   90.00
_cell.angle_beta   90.00
_cell.angle_gamma   90.00
#
_symmetry.space_group_name_H-M   'P 1'
#
loop_
_entity.id
_entity.type
_entity.pdbx_description
1 polymer ?
#
loop_
_entity_poly.entity_id
_entity_poly.type
_entity_poly.pdbx_seq_one_letter_code
_entity_poly.pdbx_strand_id
1 'polypeptide(L)'
;MMQKTALTVLFGVAIFISKGFLPTPMDKMLIAVQALFLALGALLAKPLGATKVSAIGAVLTAIIRPALAPLTIIFALIYGVLTDLFISLLRAEQVGKNVRTSRLVAATTISTAITGFLSYYFSAHVLGVVPLNPVLDAIILTAGLLNGLIGGYLAAIAWRKAVKELAS
;
A
#
# COMPACT_ATOMS: atom_id res chain seq x y z
N MET A 1 -8.61 20.23 9.52
CA MET A 1 -7.18 19.94 9.26
C MET A 1 -6.63 18.85 10.18
N MET A 2 -6.85 18.93 11.50
CA MET A 2 -6.40 17.91 12.47
C MET A 2 -6.93 16.48 12.20
N GLN A 3 -8.21 16.33 11.81
CA GLN A 3 -8.80 15.01 11.54
C GLN A 3 -8.09 14.25 10.40
N LYS A 4 -7.70 14.93 9.32
CA LYS A 4 -7.02 14.30 8.18
C LYS A 4 -5.62 13.79 8.55
N THR A 5 -4.90 14.55 9.37
CA THR A 5 -3.59 14.14 9.89
C THR A 5 -3.73 12.96 10.85
N ALA A 6 -4.72 12.98 11.75
CA ALA A 6 -4.99 11.86 12.66
C ALA A 6 -5.32 10.57 11.90
N LEU A 7 -6.17 10.63 10.87
CA LEU A 7 -6.48 9.49 9.99
C LEU A 7 -5.24 8.94 9.28
N THR A 8 -4.38 9.83 8.78
CA THR A 8 -3.11 9.44 8.12
C THR A 8 -2.20 8.67 9.08
N VAL A 9 -2.07 9.17 10.32
CA VAL A 9 -1.29 8.51 11.37
C VAL A 9 -1.92 7.16 11.73
N LEU A 10 -3.24 7.12 11.92
CA LEU A 10 -3.96 5.91 12.31
C LEU A 10 -3.84 4.81 11.26
N PHE A 11 -3.94 5.16 9.98
CA PHE A 11 -3.70 4.22 8.88
C PHE A 11 -2.25 3.74 8.82
N GLY A 12 -1.28 4.64 9.03
CA GLY A 12 0.14 4.25 9.09
C GLY A 12 0.42 3.28 10.24
N VAL A 13 -0.16 3.54 11.41
CA VAL A 13 -0.08 2.66 12.59
C VAL A 13 -0.79 1.33 12.33
N ALA A 14 -1.96 1.34 11.68
CA ALA A 14 -2.68 0.12 11.33
C ALA A 14 -1.88 -0.78 10.38
N ILE A 15 -1.21 -0.18 9.38
CA ILE A 15 -0.27 -0.89 8.50
C ILE A 15 0.85 -1.52 9.33
N PHE A 16 1.45 -0.75 10.24
CA PHE A 16 2.52 -1.22 11.11
C PHE A 16 2.07 -2.38 12.01
N ILE A 17 0.93 -2.27 12.70
CA ILE A 17 0.40 -3.36 13.54
C ILE A 17 0.12 -4.60 12.69
N SER A 18 -0.41 -4.40 11.48
CA SER A 18 -0.76 -5.51 10.60
C SER A 18 0.45 -6.33 10.15
N LYS A 19 1.64 -5.75 9.96
CA LYS A 19 2.78 -6.49 9.37
C LYS A 19 4.10 -6.43 10.16
N GLY A 20 4.25 -5.47 11.06
CA GLY A 20 5.49 -5.21 11.81
C GLY A 20 5.93 -6.40 12.66
N PHE A 21 4.99 -7.24 13.09
CA PHE A 21 5.24 -8.40 13.94
C PHE A 21 5.36 -9.74 13.18
N LEU A 22 5.14 -9.77 11.86
CA LEU A 22 5.15 -11.01 11.08
C LEU A 22 6.52 -11.30 10.45
N PRO A 23 7.16 -12.44 10.73
CA PRO A 23 8.46 -12.76 10.14
C PRO A 23 8.35 -12.80 8.60
N THR A 24 9.36 -12.28 7.91
CA THR A 24 9.48 -12.43 6.45
C THR A 24 9.55 -13.93 6.11
N PRO A 25 8.74 -14.47 5.16
CA PRO A 25 7.95 -13.78 4.14
C PRO A 25 6.43 -13.64 4.45
N MET A 26 5.97 -13.98 5.67
CA MET A 26 4.55 -13.89 6.05
C MET A 26 4.01 -12.45 6.02
N ASP A 27 4.89 -11.46 6.20
CA ASP A 27 4.60 -10.04 6.04
C ASP A 27 4.06 -9.69 4.65
N LYS A 28 4.42 -10.47 3.62
CA LYS A 28 3.94 -10.30 2.24
C LYS A 28 2.52 -10.82 2.02
N MET A 29 1.95 -11.58 2.96
CA MET A 29 0.55 -12.06 2.85
C MET A 29 -0.48 -10.97 3.21
N LEU A 30 -0.07 -9.93 3.94
CA LEU A 30 -0.95 -8.83 4.36
C LEU A 30 -0.80 -7.56 3.53
N ILE A 31 -0.24 -7.70 2.32
CA ILE A 31 -0.13 -6.62 1.35
C ILE A 31 -1.52 -6.05 1.01
N ALA A 32 -2.57 -6.87 1.02
CA ALA A 32 -3.96 -6.41 0.83
C ALA A 32 -4.39 -5.38 1.88
N VAL A 33 -4.05 -5.59 3.16
CA VAL A 33 -4.36 -4.66 4.25
C VAL A 33 -3.59 -3.35 4.07
N GLN A 34 -2.33 -3.43 3.67
CA GLN A 34 -1.54 -2.26 3.34
C GLN A 34 -2.10 -1.49 2.15
N ALA A 35 -2.46 -2.19 1.07
CA ALA A 35 -3.07 -1.61 -0.13
C ALA A 35 -4.37 -0.86 0.19
N LEU A 36 -5.21 -1.45 1.05
CA LEU A 36 -6.44 -0.85 1.56
C LEU A 36 -6.19 0.50 2.22
N PHE A 37 -5.30 0.54 3.22
CA PHE A 37 -5.03 1.75 3.99
C PHE A 37 -4.33 2.84 3.18
N LEU A 38 -3.47 2.46 2.23
CA LEU A 38 -2.85 3.41 1.30
C LEU A 38 -3.89 4.04 0.37
N ALA A 39 -4.77 3.24 -0.22
CA ALA A 39 -5.83 3.72 -1.10
C ALA A 39 -6.78 4.68 -0.37
N LEU A 40 -7.18 4.35 0.86
CA LEU A 40 -8.00 5.22 1.70
C LEU A 40 -7.24 6.50 2.10
N GLY A 41 -5.95 6.38 2.43
CA GLY A 41 -5.07 7.51 2.70
C GLY A 41 -5.02 8.50 1.54
N ALA A 42 -4.77 8.01 0.32
CA ALA A 42 -4.73 8.83 -0.90
C ALA A 42 -6.03 9.59 -1.15
N LEU A 43 -7.19 8.97 -0.90
CA LEU A 43 -8.50 9.58 -1.11
C LEU A 43 -8.85 10.62 -0.03
N LEU A 44 -8.47 10.37 1.23
CA LEU A 44 -8.83 11.23 2.37
C LEU A 44 -7.88 12.42 2.60
N ALA A 45 -6.58 12.20 2.43
CA ALA A 45 -5.53 13.09 2.91
C ALA A 45 -4.75 13.75 1.76
N LYS A 46 -5.47 14.29 0.76
CA LYS A 46 -4.85 15.04 -0.34
C LYS A 46 -4.14 16.32 0.10
N PRO A 47 -2.99 16.68 -0.51
CA PRO A 47 -2.20 15.88 -1.45
C PRO A 47 -1.27 14.87 -0.76
N LEU A 48 -0.92 13.79 -1.49
CA LEU A 48 0.04 12.73 -1.11
C LEU A 48 -0.35 11.95 0.16
N GLY A 49 -1.62 11.54 0.22
CA GLY A 49 -2.15 10.86 1.40
C GLY A 49 -1.56 9.47 1.58
N ALA A 50 -1.44 8.67 0.52
CA ALA A 50 -0.84 7.34 0.60
C ALA A 50 0.64 7.42 0.97
N THR A 51 1.38 8.39 0.43
CA THR A 51 2.80 8.59 0.72
C THR A 51 3.05 8.93 2.19
N LYS A 52 2.21 9.77 2.80
CA LYS A 52 2.32 10.07 4.23
C LYS A 52 1.98 8.86 5.09
N VAL A 53 0.91 8.13 4.76
CA VAL A 53 0.52 6.88 5.43
C VAL A 53 1.65 5.85 5.35
N SER A 54 2.25 5.69 4.16
CA SER A 54 3.33 4.72 3.94
C SER A 54 4.61 5.11 4.68
N ALA A 55 4.97 6.39 4.71
CA ALA A 55 6.13 6.89 5.44
C ALA A 55 6.03 6.58 6.94
N ILE A 56 4.87 6.87 7.55
CA ILE A 56 4.63 6.61 8.98
C ILE A 56 4.74 5.12 9.27
N GLY A 57 4.05 4.28 8.49
CA GLY A 57 4.12 2.83 8.65
C GLY A 57 5.54 2.28 8.47
N ALA A 58 6.31 2.86 7.55
CA ALA A 58 7.68 2.43 7.27
C ALA A 58 8.65 2.79 8.38
N VAL A 59 8.58 4.03 8.91
CA VAL A 59 9.41 4.47 10.02
C VAL A 59 9.15 3.62 11.26
N LEU A 60 7.88 3.35 11.58
CA LEU A 60 7.51 2.46 12.68
C LEU A 60 8.06 1.04 12.46
N THR A 61 7.96 0.50 11.24
CA THR A 61 8.49 -0.83 10.92
C THR A 61 10.02 -0.87 11.01
N ALA A 62 10.70 0.19 10.58
CA ALA A 62 12.15 0.30 10.59
C ALA A 62 12.74 0.29 12.00
N ILE A 63 12.01 0.82 13.00
CA ILE A 63 12.41 0.77 14.41
C ILE A 63 12.47 -0.68 14.92
N ILE A 64 11.52 -1.52 14.51
CA ILE A 64 11.51 -2.94 14.90
C ILE A 64 12.54 -3.76 14.11
N ARG A 65 12.79 -3.42 12.84
CA ARG A 65 13.67 -4.18 11.94
C ARG A 65 14.80 -3.32 11.37
N PRO A 66 15.78 -2.91 12.19
CA PRO A 66 16.83 -1.99 11.76
C PRO A 66 17.70 -2.54 10.62
N ALA A 67 17.92 -3.86 10.58
CA ALA A 67 18.72 -4.51 9.54
C ALA A 67 18.14 -4.35 8.11
N LEU A 68 16.83 -4.17 7.98
CA LEU A 68 16.13 -3.97 6.69
C LEU A 68 15.50 -2.58 6.59
N ALA A 69 15.83 -1.67 7.51
CA ALA A 69 15.23 -0.34 7.62
C ALA A 69 15.31 0.50 6.33
N PRO A 70 16.49 0.73 5.71
CA PRO A 70 16.57 1.58 4.52
C PRO A 70 15.75 1.00 3.36
N LEU A 71 15.81 -0.31 3.17
CA LEU A 71 15.06 -1.02 2.13
C LEU A 71 13.54 -0.91 2.35
N THR A 72 13.10 -1.08 3.61
CA THR A 72 11.68 -0.98 4.01
C THR A 72 11.14 0.42 3.77
N ILE A 73 11.91 1.45 4.13
CA ILE A 73 11.53 2.85 3.93
C ILE A 73 11.42 3.17 2.44
N ILE A 74 12.42 2.79 1.64
CA ILE A 74 12.43 3.04 0.20
C ILE A 74 11.21 2.38 -0.47
N PHE A 75 10.97 1.07 -0.24
CA PHE A 75 9.85 0.39 -0.87
C PHE A 75 8.49 0.89 -0.41
N ALA A 76 8.34 1.25 0.86
CA ALA A 76 7.10 1.82 1.35
C ALA A 76 6.83 3.20 0.74
N LEU A 77 7.85 4.05 0.58
CA LEU A 77 7.72 5.34 -0.09
C LEU A 77 7.36 5.17 -1.56
N ILE A 78 8.06 4.29 -2.28
CA ILE A 78 7.73 3.94 -3.68
C ILE A 78 6.27 3.52 -3.77
N TYR A 79 5.81 2.64 -2.88
CA TYR A 79 4.44 2.15 -2.91
C TYR A 79 3.40 3.27 -2.68
N GLY A 80 3.67 4.14 -1.70
CA GLY A 80 2.81 5.28 -1.40
C GLY A 80 2.73 6.25 -2.58
N VAL A 81 3.88 6.60 -3.17
CA VAL A 81 3.97 7.49 -4.33
C VAL A 81 3.27 6.89 -5.54
N LEU A 82 3.52 5.62 -5.86
CA LEU A 82 2.84 4.93 -6.96
C LEU A 82 1.33 4.92 -6.75
N THR A 83 0.87 4.66 -5.53
CA THR A 83 -0.57 4.63 -5.22
C THR A 83 -1.20 6.00 -5.40
N ASP A 84 -0.60 7.07 -4.87
CA ASP A 84 -1.06 8.45 -5.08
C ASP A 84 -1.05 8.81 -6.58
N LEU A 85 0.01 8.44 -7.31
CA LEU A 85 0.17 8.72 -8.73
C LEU A 85 -0.90 8.02 -9.57
N PHE A 86 -1.10 6.71 -9.40
CA PHE A 86 -2.07 5.96 -10.20
C PHE A 86 -3.51 6.35 -9.87
N ILE A 87 -3.83 6.65 -8.61
CA ILE A 87 -5.17 7.14 -8.22
C ILE A 87 -5.46 8.49 -8.89
N SER A 88 -4.45 9.38 -8.94
CA SER A 88 -4.55 10.67 -9.63
C SER A 88 -4.64 10.51 -11.15
N LEU A 89 -3.75 9.71 -11.75
CA LEU A 89 -3.62 9.51 -13.20
C LEU A 89 -4.84 8.83 -13.80
N LEU A 90 -5.37 7.80 -13.12
CA LEU A 90 -6.59 7.12 -13.54
C LEU A 90 -7.87 7.93 -13.22
N ARG A 91 -7.73 9.07 -12.51
CA ARG A 91 -8.86 9.85 -12.00
C ARG A 91 -9.86 8.93 -11.28
N ALA A 92 -9.34 8.12 -10.36
CA ALA A 92 -10.17 7.18 -9.59
C ALA A 92 -11.16 7.92 -8.68
N GLU A 93 -10.86 9.17 -8.35
CA GLU A 93 -11.72 10.10 -7.64
C GLU A 93 -12.44 11.03 -8.63
N GLN A 94 -13.77 11.07 -8.58
CA GLN A 94 -14.57 12.02 -9.36
C GLN A 94 -14.82 13.32 -8.59
N VAL A 95 -14.97 14.40 -9.36
CA VAL A 95 -15.55 15.67 -8.90
C VAL A 95 -16.95 15.35 -8.34
N GLY A 96 -17.11 15.44 -7.01
CA GLY A 96 -18.34 15.06 -6.30
C GLY A 96 -18.24 13.94 -5.24
N LYS A 97 -17.05 13.66 -4.68
CA LYS A 97 -16.80 12.67 -3.59
C LYS A 97 -17.14 11.21 -3.94
N ASN A 98 -17.46 10.91 -5.20
CA ASN A 98 -17.72 9.55 -5.65
C ASN A 98 -16.44 8.91 -6.20
N VAL A 99 -16.20 7.64 -5.83
CA VAL A 99 -15.00 6.91 -6.23
C VAL A 99 -15.37 5.82 -7.20
N ARG A 100 -14.68 5.79 -8.35
CA ARG A 100 -14.86 4.75 -9.37
C ARG A 100 -14.14 3.49 -8.91
N THR A 101 -14.90 2.55 -8.34
CA THR A 101 -14.41 1.28 -7.80
C THR A 101 -13.44 0.57 -8.74
N SER A 102 -13.78 0.41 -10.02
CA SER A 102 -12.90 -0.28 -10.99
C SER A 102 -11.56 0.43 -11.19
N ARG A 103 -11.54 1.75 -11.19
CA ARG A 103 -10.31 2.54 -11.36
C ARG A 103 -9.48 2.58 -10.09
N LEU A 104 -10.11 2.60 -8.92
CA LEU A 104 -9.41 2.48 -7.64
C LEU A 104 -8.72 1.11 -7.54
N VAL A 105 -9.46 0.04 -7.84
CA VAL A 105 -8.93 -1.32 -7.88
C VAL A 105 -7.79 -1.44 -8.87
N ALA A 106 -7.92 -0.90 -10.08
CA ALA A 106 -6.83 -0.91 -11.06
C ALA A 106 -5.59 -0.15 -10.55
N ALA A 107 -5.78 1.05 -9.98
CA ALA A 107 -4.69 1.86 -9.45
C ALA A 107 -3.91 1.14 -8.36
N THR A 108 -4.62 0.55 -7.39
CA THR A 108 -4.00 -0.20 -6.29
C THR A 108 -3.35 -1.48 -6.80
N THR A 109 -4.00 -2.21 -7.71
CA THR A 109 -3.46 -3.45 -8.26
C THR A 109 -2.13 -3.22 -8.98
N ILE A 110 -2.07 -2.19 -9.84
CA ILE A 110 -0.85 -1.85 -10.57
C ILE A 110 0.24 -1.38 -9.60
N SER A 111 -0.09 -0.54 -8.62
CA SER A 111 0.91 -0.07 -7.65
C SER A 111 1.44 -1.21 -6.77
N THR A 112 0.57 -2.14 -6.35
CA THR A 112 0.96 -3.33 -5.60
C THR A 112 1.84 -4.26 -6.43
N ALA A 113 1.48 -4.53 -7.69
CA ALA A 113 2.24 -5.42 -8.56
C ALA A 113 3.65 -4.87 -8.82
N ILE A 114 3.77 -3.59 -9.18
CA ILE A 114 5.08 -2.96 -9.43
C ILE A 114 5.93 -2.96 -8.16
N THR A 115 5.37 -2.56 -7.03
CA THR A 115 6.11 -2.51 -5.76
C THR A 115 6.54 -3.92 -5.32
N GLY A 116 5.64 -4.90 -5.41
CA GLY A 116 5.92 -6.29 -5.05
C GLY A 116 7.02 -6.90 -5.92
N PHE A 117 6.96 -6.66 -7.24
CA PHE A 117 7.99 -7.07 -8.18
C PHE A 117 9.33 -6.40 -7.88
N LEU A 118 9.35 -5.09 -7.67
CA LEU A 118 10.58 -4.34 -7.39
C LEU A 118 11.23 -4.77 -6.06
N SER A 119 10.41 -4.99 -5.02
CA SER A 119 10.86 -5.46 -3.72
C SER A 119 11.46 -6.86 -3.79
N TYR A 120 10.84 -7.75 -4.57
CA TYR A 120 11.38 -9.09 -4.81
C TYR A 120 12.67 -9.05 -5.63
N TYR A 121 12.69 -8.32 -6.74
CA TYR A 121 13.86 -8.22 -7.61
C TYR A 121 15.09 -7.75 -6.82
N PHE A 122 14.94 -6.72 -5.99
CA PHE A 122 16.02 -6.26 -5.10
C PHE A 122 16.41 -7.31 -4.06
N SER A 123 15.45 -8.00 -3.45
CA SER A 123 15.72 -9.02 -2.43
C SER A 123 16.43 -10.25 -3.02
N ALA A 124 16.12 -10.61 -4.27
CA ALA A 124 16.74 -11.73 -4.98
C ALA A 124 18.12 -11.36 -5.56
N HIS A 125 18.23 -10.25 -6.30
CA HIS A 125 19.47 -9.88 -7.01
C HIS A 125 20.50 -9.14 -6.13
N VAL A 126 20.07 -8.33 -5.16
CA VAL A 126 21.00 -7.49 -4.38
C VAL A 126 21.37 -8.15 -3.06
N LEU A 127 20.39 -8.76 -2.38
CA LEU A 127 20.62 -9.40 -1.08
C LEU A 127 20.95 -10.90 -1.20
N GLY A 128 20.64 -11.54 -2.34
CA GLY A 128 20.88 -12.98 -2.53
C GLY A 128 20.09 -13.88 -1.57
N VAL A 129 19.08 -13.33 -0.88
CA VAL A 129 18.32 -14.03 0.18
C VAL A 129 17.27 -14.99 -0.41
N VAL A 130 16.90 -14.80 -1.68
CA VAL A 130 15.83 -15.57 -2.34
C VAL A 130 16.37 -16.21 -3.61
N PRO A 131 16.18 -17.54 -3.80
CA PRO A 131 16.65 -18.23 -5.00
C PRO A 131 15.95 -17.71 -6.26
N LEU A 132 16.72 -17.50 -7.33
CA LEU A 132 16.21 -17.15 -8.64
C LEU A 132 15.44 -18.33 -9.23
N ASN A 133 14.11 -18.30 -9.12
CA ASN A 133 13.24 -19.33 -9.66
C ASN A 133 12.06 -18.66 -10.40
N PRO A 134 11.86 -18.93 -11.71
CA PRO A 134 10.74 -18.40 -12.48
C PRO A 134 9.37 -18.66 -11.86
N VAL A 135 9.23 -19.75 -11.09
CA VAL A 135 8.01 -20.10 -10.36
C VAL A 135 7.77 -19.11 -9.20
N LEU A 136 8.81 -18.66 -8.50
CA LEU A 136 8.68 -17.66 -7.44
C LEU A 136 8.28 -16.29 -8.02
N ASP A 137 8.84 -15.91 -9.16
CA ASP A 137 8.48 -14.69 -9.89
C ASP A 137 6.99 -14.68 -10.24
N ALA A 138 6.50 -15.81 -10.80
CA ALA A 138 5.10 -15.99 -11.13
C ALA A 138 4.21 -15.92 -9.88
N ILE A 139 4.59 -16.61 -8.79
CA ILE A 139 3.83 -16.58 -7.52
C ILE A 139 3.76 -15.15 -6.97
N ILE A 140 4.85 -14.40 -7.00
CA ILE A 140 4.91 -13.04 -6.43
C ILE A 140 4.08 -12.06 -7.26
N LEU A 141 4.14 -12.15 -8.59
CA LEU A 141 3.28 -11.36 -9.46
C LEU A 141 1.80 -11.70 -9.22
N THR A 142 1.47 -12.99 -9.19
CA THR A 142 0.08 -13.44 -8.98
C THR A 142 -0.43 -13.01 -7.59
N ALA A 143 0.37 -13.20 -6.55
CA ALA A 143 0.05 -12.78 -5.19
C ALA A 143 -0.06 -11.25 -5.08
N GLY A 144 0.82 -10.49 -5.73
CA GLY A 144 0.77 -9.03 -5.76
C GLY A 144 -0.50 -8.50 -6.43
N LEU A 145 -0.89 -9.10 -7.55
CA LEU A 145 -2.13 -8.77 -8.25
C LEU A 145 -3.36 -9.08 -7.38
N LEU A 146 -3.43 -10.28 -6.80
CA LEU A 146 -4.55 -10.67 -5.93
C LEU A 146 -4.66 -9.76 -4.71
N ASN A 147 -3.54 -9.45 -4.05
CA ASN A 147 -3.53 -8.56 -2.89
C ASN A 147 -3.95 -7.13 -3.25
N GLY A 148 -3.45 -6.59 -4.36
CA GLY A 148 -3.82 -5.26 -4.82
C GLY A 148 -5.27 -5.15 -5.25
N LEU A 149 -5.82 -6.24 -5.81
CA LEU A 149 -7.23 -6.36 -6.19
C LEU A 149 -8.12 -6.40 -4.95
N ILE A 150 -7.81 -7.27 -3.98
CA ILE A 150 -8.53 -7.38 -2.71
C ILE A 150 -8.47 -6.05 -1.95
N GLY A 151 -7.27 -5.48 -1.80
CA GLY A 151 -7.06 -4.22 -1.08
C GLY A 151 -7.79 -3.04 -1.73
N GLY A 152 -7.75 -2.94 -3.05
CA GLY A 152 -8.48 -1.91 -3.79
C GLY A 152 -10.00 -2.06 -3.71
N TYR A 153 -10.49 -3.30 -3.75
CA TYR A 153 -11.92 -3.59 -3.66
C TYR A 153 -12.45 -3.29 -2.25
N LEU A 154 -11.72 -3.72 -1.22
CA LEU A 154 -12.01 -3.38 0.16
C LEU A 154 -11.97 -1.87 0.38
N ALA A 155 -11.02 -1.16 -0.24
CA ALA A 155 -10.94 0.30 -0.14
C ALA A 155 -12.16 0.98 -0.75
N ALA A 156 -12.66 0.48 -1.88
CA ALA A 156 -13.86 1.01 -2.50
C ALA A 156 -15.11 0.76 -1.66
N ILE A 157 -15.23 -0.41 -1.01
CA ILE A 157 -16.33 -0.72 -0.09
C ILE A 157 -16.26 0.18 1.14
N ALA A 158 -15.09 0.26 1.79
CA ALA A 158 -14.86 1.11 2.95
C ALA A 158 -15.15 2.58 2.62
N TRP A 159 -14.77 3.03 1.42
CA TRP A 159 -15.10 4.36 0.93
C TRP A 159 -16.61 4.61 0.89
N ARG A 160 -17.36 3.70 0.26
CA ARG A 160 -18.81 3.85 0.09
C ARG A 160 -19.59 3.75 1.40
N LYS A 161 -19.15 2.89 2.32
CA LYS A 161 -19.90 2.56 3.55
C LYS A 161 -19.58 3.47 4.74
N ALA A 162 -18.33 3.86 4.94
CA ALA A 162 -17.91 4.52 6.18
C ALA A 162 -17.21 5.86 5.93
N VAL A 163 -16.33 5.91 4.92
CA VAL A 163 -15.45 7.07 4.74
C VAL A 163 -16.15 8.24 4.05
N LYS A 164 -17.15 7.98 3.19
CA LYS A 164 -17.95 9.04 2.57
C LYS A 164 -18.65 9.94 3.60
N GLU A 165 -19.10 9.38 4.72
CA GLU A 165 -19.73 10.11 5.82
C GLU A 165 -18.71 10.89 6.65
N LEU A 166 -17.54 10.32 6.90
CA LEU A 166 -16.44 11.03 7.59
C LEU A 166 -15.85 12.18 6.76
N ALA A 167 -16.03 12.14 5.44
CA ALA A 167 -15.57 13.17 4.52
C ALA A 167 -16.66 14.20 4.17
N SER A 168 -17.92 14.03 4.59
CA SER A 168 -19.02 14.99 4.39
C SER A 168 -18.87 16.20 5.30
#